data_AF-A0A0F9LVA2-F1
#
_entry.id   AF-A0A0F9LVA2-F1
#
_cell.length_a   1.000
_cell.length_b   1.000
_cell.length_c   1.000
_cell.angle_alpha   90.00
_cell.angle_beta   90.00
_cell.angle_gamma   90.00
#
_symmetry.space_group_name_H-M   'P 1'
#
loop_
_entity.id
_entity.type
_entity.pdbx_description
1 polymer ?
#
loop_
_entity_poly.entity_id
_entity_poly.type
_entity_poly.pdbx_seq_one_letter_code
_entity_poly.pdbx_strand_id
1 'polypeptide(L)'
;FGDGRDWITAPKRRNNFAATIAPTVNDDIDLRYEVGSWWFDITNDRAFVCLDSSDGAADWPEVSLDVMGAWNGTFKQNFDLFATSDGVTITGSLNATNGGNLKAFFSDGELTLNTDPTPLTVTLTPGTDNVPQINHVYVLQSDSLLTAKTSTYLEDWPSAEHAPVAIVILRTAATTQTDGVLGNQNINNRPENDSHNNQGWIQIAGNRMRSRGAHWWTGVTPTITIVSNGGAPDDIYLASTSGVVQQFNMHTFPALDMQTGDDIHIVNRNGAAYTTTANLNTELSDRDGNSMSNKYFWLTFWGVINKTGEISHLMCNLPSGSYNTQANAEDDVSGTRVRDIPSTFHHTGFLIAETLFRHQPAASGTWTEIETNTLLGKTDGGGGGAIVTPITSFSDAVFDWFNSADPTKLVDVDLSGLTAATTRTLTMPDKSGTLAMLSDIAGGSGSLEFIEEKVLSADTSTTFSTGITGTDRYLLFYELDNATGTGSQISIRVNGDANESDYARQILNVNGSAVVAARAANTAAFALPNPNAQVVGYFSFGLVTDGGGTYKMVGYAFNARHDGNDTPFLQNRIVSKNSSISDITQIEILSSVASSMNGSIRLYRLLS
;
A
#
# COMPACT_ATOMS: atom_id res chain seq x y z
N PHE A 1 4.11 -66.23 78.35
CA PHE A 1 4.27 -65.54 77.06
C PHE A 1 4.24 -64.04 77.34
N GLY A 2 5.36 -63.33 77.44
CA GLY A 2 6.74 -63.79 77.24
C GLY A 2 7.12 -63.81 75.76
N ASP A 3 7.40 -62.63 75.22
CA ASP A 3 7.91 -62.37 73.87
C ASP A 3 9.15 -61.45 73.95
N GLY A 4 9.14 -60.49 74.90
CA GLY A 4 10.34 -59.76 75.33
C GLY A 4 10.83 -58.70 74.35
N ARG A 5 10.05 -58.33 73.34
CA ARG A 5 10.37 -57.23 72.44
C ARG A 5 9.84 -55.92 72.99
N ASP A 6 10.72 -54.92 73.07
CA ASP A 6 10.31 -53.54 73.31
C ASP A 6 9.27 -53.12 72.28
N TRP A 7 8.32 -52.30 72.72
CA TRP A 7 7.36 -51.70 71.80
C TRP A 7 8.11 -50.73 70.89
N ILE A 8 8.38 -51.14 69.66
CA ILE A 8 8.76 -50.23 68.57
C ILE A 8 7.53 -49.38 68.24
N THR A 9 7.31 -48.35 69.07
CA THR A 9 6.97 -47.05 68.53
C THR A 9 8.11 -46.69 67.58
N ALA A 10 7.89 -46.86 66.27
CA ALA A 10 8.78 -46.31 65.27
C ALA A 10 9.05 -44.84 65.62
N PRO A 11 10.29 -44.33 65.44
CA PRO A 11 10.66 -43.00 65.86
C PRO A 11 9.66 -42.00 65.28
N LYS A 12 8.91 -41.33 66.17
CA LYS A 12 8.06 -40.22 65.76
C LYS A 12 8.99 -39.06 65.44
N ARG A 13 9.33 -38.93 64.15
CA ARG A 13 9.96 -37.76 63.52
C ARG A 13 9.64 -36.50 64.33
N ARG A 14 10.69 -35.88 64.90
CA ARG A 14 10.53 -34.71 65.77
C ARG A 14 10.00 -33.54 64.95
N ASN A 15 8.98 -32.85 65.45
CA ASN A 15 8.47 -31.61 64.87
C ASN A 15 8.43 -30.56 65.98
N ASN A 16 8.68 -29.30 65.64
CA ASN A 16 8.70 -28.18 66.58
C ASN A 16 7.51 -27.25 66.29
N PHE A 17 6.39 -27.45 67.00
CA PHE A 17 5.14 -26.70 66.79
C PHE A 17 5.01 -25.43 67.65
N ALA A 18 6.08 -25.00 68.33
CA ALA A 18 6.04 -23.91 69.30
C ALA A 18 7.40 -23.19 69.43
N ALA A 19 8.13 -23.04 68.33
CA ALA A 19 9.38 -22.28 68.34
C ALA A 19 9.09 -20.77 68.34
N THR A 20 9.97 -19.98 68.95
CA THR A 20 9.89 -18.51 68.93
C THR A 20 10.97 -17.87 68.06
N ILE A 21 11.65 -18.69 67.26
CA ILE A 21 12.70 -18.35 66.29
C ILE A 21 12.69 -19.39 65.16
N ALA A 22 13.26 -19.03 64.01
CA ALA A 22 13.59 -19.95 62.92
C ALA A 22 14.60 -21.05 63.35
N PRO A 23 14.61 -22.23 62.68
CA PRO A 23 15.60 -23.27 62.94
C PRO A 23 17.01 -22.85 62.52
N THR A 24 18.02 -23.50 63.09
CA THR A 24 19.43 -23.32 62.75
C THR A 24 20.01 -24.55 62.06
N VAL A 25 21.22 -24.45 61.49
CA VAL A 25 21.95 -25.61 60.92
C VAL A 25 22.29 -26.70 61.94
N ASN A 26 22.16 -26.41 63.24
CA ASN A 26 22.35 -27.37 64.34
C ASN A 26 21.01 -27.93 64.87
N ASP A 27 19.89 -27.61 64.23
CA ASP A 27 18.59 -28.22 64.51
C ASP A 27 18.44 -29.49 63.66
N ASP A 28 19.27 -30.47 63.97
CA ASP A 28 19.65 -31.58 63.09
C ASP A 28 19.33 -32.97 63.68
N ILE A 29 19.97 -34.01 63.14
CA ILE A 29 19.84 -35.40 63.58
C ILE A 29 20.29 -35.66 65.02
N ASP A 30 21.22 -34.88 65.57
CA ASP A 30 21.66 -35.01 66.97
C ASP A 30 20.57 -34.48 67.92
N LEU A 31 19.81 -33.47 67.47
CA LEU A 31 18.55 -33.07 68.09
C LEU A 31 17.34 -33.94 67.66
N ARG A 32 17.56 -35.00 66.88
CA ARG A 32 16.55 -35.95 66.36
C ARG A 32 15.51 -35.35 65.40
N TYR A 33 15.85 -34.27 64.71
CA TYR A 33 15.12 -33.88 63.51
C TYR A 33 15.54 -34.77 62.35
N GLU A 34 14.63 -35.02 61.41
CA GLU A 34 14.81 -35.94 60.29
C GLU A 34 14.21 -35.30 59.05
N VAL A 35 14.65 -35.70 57.85
CA VAL A 35 14.09 -35.20 56.58
C VAL A 35 12.56 -35.34 56.58
N GLY A 36 11.88 -34.22 56.32
CA GLY A 36 10.43 -34.03 56.39
C GLY A 36 9.89 -33.66 57.78
N SER A 37 10.74 -33.34 58.75
CA SER A 37 10.39 -32.67 60.02
C SER A 37 9.86 -31.27 59.78
N TRP A 38 8.87 -30.85 60.57
CA TRP A 38 8.27 -29.51 60.51
C TRP A 38 8.69 -28.64 61.68
N TRP A 39 8.86 -27.35 61.41
CA TRP A 39 9.15 -26.32 62.40
C TRP A 39 8.24 -25.11 62.18
N PHE A 40 7.66 -24.58 63.26
CA PHE A 40 6.78 -23.42 63.25
C PHE A 40 7.32 -22.37 64.22
N ASP A 41 7.76 -21.24 63.66
CA ASP A 41 8.07 -20.03 64.40
C ASP A 41 6.78 -19.24 64.64
N ILE A 42 6.21 -19.41 65.83
CA ILE A 42 4.97 -18.77 66.27
C ILE A 42 5.16 -17.32 66.75
N THR A 43 6.35 -16.74 66.58
CA THR A 43 6.64 -15.32 66.85
C THR A 43 6.68 -14.51 65.56
N ASN A 44 7.11 -15.13 64.45
CA ASN A 44 7.21 -14.49 63.13
C ASN A 44 6.21 -15.04 62.10
N ASP A 45 5.32 -15.96 62.49
CA ASP A 45 4.34 -16.67 61.65
C ASP A 45 4.95 -17.44 60.45
N ARG A 46 6.15 -18.02 60.64
CA ARG A 46 6.91 -18.75 59.59
C ARG A 46 6.91 -20.26 59.82
N ALA A 47 6.83 -21.03 58.74
CA ALA A 47 6.90 -22.49 58.76
C ALA A 47 8.08 -23.00 57.93
N PHE A 48 8.77 -24.03 58.38
CA PHE A 48 9.95 -24.62 57.72
C PHE A 48 9.82 -26.14 57.67
N VAL A 49 10.44 -26.75 56.66
CA VAL A 49 10.55 -28.21 56.55
C VAL A 49 12.01 -28.62 56.38
N CYS A 50 12.46 -29.58 57.17
CA CYS A 50 13.80 -30.15 57.05
C CYS A 50 13.91 -30.93 55.74
N LEU A 51 14.83 -30.55 54.85
CA LEU A 51 15.16 -31.32 53.65
C LEU A 51 16.47 -32.09 53.77
N ASP A 52 17.41 -31.60 54.59
CA ASP A 52 18.59 -32.32 55.08
C ASP A 52 18.66 -32.18 56.61
N SER A 53 19.02 -33.25 57.31
CA SER A 53 19.17 -33.28 58.77
C SER A 53 20.61 -33.57 59.20
N SER A 54 21.59 -33.39 58.32
CA SER A 54 23.01 -33.65 58.59
C SER A 54 23.55 -32.85 59.78
N ASP A 55 24.36 -33.51 60.62
CA ASP A 55 25.03 -32.96 61.81
C ASP A 55 25.77 -31.64 61.50
N GLY A 56 25.37 -30.56 62.19
CA GLY A 56 25.91 -29.20 62.03
C GLY A 56 25.63 -28.56 60.66
N ALA A 57 24.79 -29.17 59.83
CA ALA A 57 24.56 -28.78 58.43
C ALA A 57 23.10 -29.00 57.96
N ALA A 58 22.12 -29.00 58.88
CA ALA A 58 20.72 -29.22 58.52
C ALA A 58 20.15 -28.10 57.63
N ASP A 59 19.45 -28.49 56.56
CA ASP A 59 18.78 -27.61 55.63
C ASP A 59 17.28 -27.53 55.94
N TRP A 60 16.83 -26.30 56.23
CA TRP A 60 15.47 -25.96 56.65
C TRP A 60 14.92 -24.82 55.78
N PRO A 61 14.59 -25.07 54.50
CA PRO A 61 13.88 -24.10 53.70
C PRO A 61 12.52 -23.76 54.31
N GLU A 62 12.15 -22.49 54.18
CA GLU A 62 10.84 -21.99 54.54
C GLU A 62 9.77 -22.55 53.60
N VAL A 63 8.68 -23.06 54.17
CA VAL A 63 7.46 -23.43 53.45
C VAL A 63 6.60 -22.17 53.33
N SER A 64 7.07 -21.23 52.50
CA SER A 64 6.26 -20.08 52.12
C SER A 64 5.17 -20.51 51.14
N LEU A 65 3.99 -19.90 51.26
CA LEU A 65 3.01 -19.91 50.19
C LEU A 65 3.39 -18.78 49.22
N ASP A 66 4.17 -19.11 48.19
CA ASP A 66 4.63 -18.16 47.16
C ASP A 66 3.52 -17.74 46.18
N VAL A 67 2.35 -17.41 46.74
CA VAL A 67 1.26 -16.77 46.02
C VAL A 67 1.52 -15.28 45.86
N MET A 68 2.41 -14.66 46.64
CA MET A 68 2.47 -13.20 46.80
C MET A 68 2.99 -12.48 45.56
N GLY A 69 4.05 -12.99 44.90
CA GLY A 69 4.58 -12.39 43.67
C GLY A 69 3.52 -12.23 42.56
N ALA A 70 2.49 -13.08 42.58
CA ALA A 70 1.35 -12.99 41.67
C ALA A 70 0.55 -11.69 41.78
N TRP A 71 0.42 -11.13 42.99
CA TRP A 71 -0.44 -9.98 43.28
C TRP A 71 0.36 -8.67 43.28
N ASN A 72 1.63 -8.69 42.88
CA ASN A 72 2.50 -7.55 43.12
C ASN A 72 2.06 -6.29 42.34
N GLY A 73 1.91 -5.19 43.06
CA GLY A 73 1.30 -3.96 42.54
C GLY A 73 -0.20 -4.08 42.27
N THR A 74 -0.96 -4.93 42.96
CA THR A 74 -2.42 -5.08 42.76
C THR A 74 -3.23 -4.78 44.02
N PHE A 75 -4.52 -4.45 43.84
CA PHE A 75 -5.46 -4.20 44.93
C PHE A 75 -6.33 -5.44 45.21
N LYS A 76 -6.55 -5.71 46.49
CA LYS A 76 -7.36 -6.85 46.99
C LYS A 76 -8.87 -6.62 46.82
N GLN A 77 -9.31 -5.37 46.84
CA GLN A 77 -10.70 -4.95 46.65
C GLN A 77 -10.85 -4.13 45.37
N ASN A 78 -12.05 -4.14 44.82
CA ASN A 78 -12.45 -3.16 43.80
C ASN A 78 -12.40 -1.74 44.37
N PHE A 79 -11.90 -0.82 43.54
CA PHE A 79 -11.78 0.60 43.88
C PHE A 79 -12.32 1.50 42.77
N ASP A 80 -12.72 2.69 43.19
CA ASP A 80 -13.15 3.79 42.35
C ASP A 80 -12.28 5.02 42.65
N LEU A 81 -11.49 5.44 41.66
CA LEU A 81 -11.03 6.83 41.56
C LEU A 81 -12.07 7.63 40.79
N PHE A 82 -12.45 8.79 41.34
CA PHE A 82 -13.22 9.84 40.66
C PHE A 82 -12.42 11.14 40.64
N ALA A 83 -12.47 11.91 39.56
CA ALA A 83 -11.75 13.17 39.42
C ALA A 83 -12.71 14.36 39.31
N THR A 84 -12.59 15.32 40.22
CA THR A 84 -13.48 16.50 40.31
C THR A 84 -12.69 17.80 40.29
N SER A 85 -13.29 18.89 39.80
CA SER A 85 -12.64 20.21 39.77
C SER A 85 -13.50 21.31 40.40
N ASP A 86 -12.83 22.21 41.14
CA ASP A 86 -13.41 23.45 41.67
C ASP A 86 -13.23 24.66 40.71
N GLY A 87 -12.66 24.44 39.52
CA GLY A 87 -12.34 25.46 38.52
C GLY A 87 -10.90 25.99 38.60
N VAL A 88 -10.15 25.64 39.66
CA VAL A 88 -8.73 26.01 39.87
C VAL A 88 -7.87 24.76 40.08
N THR A 89 -8.34 23.84 40.92
CA THR A 89 -7.71 22.58 41.29
C THR A 89 -8.48 21.42 40.65
N ILE A 90 -7.80 20.30 40.39
CA ILE A 90 -8.44 19.02 40.03
C ILE A 90 -7.98 17.98 41.07
N THR A 91 -8.92 17.27 41.68
CA THR A 91 -8.68 16.32 42.77
C THR A 91 -9.18 14.94 42.38
N GLY A 92 -8.26 13.97 42.29
CA GLY A 92 -8.59 12.55 42.24
C GLY A 92 -8.91 12.04 43.64
N SER A 93 -10.07 11.40 43.83
CA SER A 93 -10.56 10.87 45.11
C SER A 93 -10.75 9.36 45.01
N LEU A 94 -9.96 8.60 45.76
CA LEU A 94 -9.91 7.14 45.74
C LEU A 94 -10.71 6.53 46.91
N ASN A 95 -11.64 5.64 46.59
CA ASN A 95 -12.45 4.88 47.55
C ASN A 95 -12.48 3.39 47.20
N ALA A 96 -12.79 2.54 48.18
CA ALA A 96 -13.21 1.17 47.93
C ALA A 96 -14.68 1.14 47.46
N THR A 97 -15.00 0.40 46.40
CA THR A 97 -16.33 0.36 45.77
C THR A 97 -17.46 -0.05 46.72
N ASN A 98 -17.14 -0.83 47.75
CA ASN A 98 -18.08 -1.33 48.75
C ASN A 98 -17.80 -0.77 50.17
N GLY A 99 -17.05 0.32 50.28
CA GLY A 99 -16.56 0.87 51.56
C GLY A 99 -15.40 0.08 52.18
N GLY A 100 -14.92 0.56 53.32
CA GLY A 100 -13.74 0.04 53.99
C GLY A 100 -12.41 0.45 53.38
N ASN A 101 -11.33 -0.06 53.97
CA ASN A 101 -9.95 0.26 53.59
C ASN A 101 -9.44 -0.61 52.44
N LEU A 102 -8.83 0.02 51.44
CA LEU A 102 -8.11 -0.67 50.37
C LEU A 102 -6.85 -1.38 50.90
N LYS A 103 -6.52 -2.50 50.28
CA LYS A 103 -5.30 -3.28 50.54
C LYS A 103 -4.54 -3.50 49.23
N ALA A 104 -3.32 -3.00 49.16
CA ALA A 104 -2.40 -3.18 48.04
C ALA A 104 -1.33 -4.20 48.41
N PHE A 105 -0.93 -5.05 47.47
CA PHE A 105 0.15 -6.03 47.67
C PHE A 105 1.45 -5.52 47.04
N PHE A 106 2.54 -5.63 47.81
CA PHE A 106 3.90 -5.25 47.47
C PHE A 106 4.89 -6.36 47.87
N SER A 107 6.13 -6.26 47.38
CA SER A 107 7.19 -7.26 47.59
C SER A 107 7.61 -7.41 49.05
N ASP A 108 7.27 -6.44 49.91
CA ASP A 108 7.48 -6.43 51.36
C ASP A 108 6.22 -6.72 52.19
N GLY A 109 5.01 -6.78 51.61
CA GLY A 109 3.78 -7.14 52.34
C GLY A 109 2.45 -6.61 51.77
N GLU A 110 1.44 -6.55 52.64
CA GLU A 110 0.12 -5.99 52.32
C GLU A 110 -0.05 -4.60 52.94
N LEU A 111 0.11 -3.54 52.14
CA LEU A 111 -0.17 -2.17 52.57
C LEU A 111 -1.67 -1.94 52.72
N THR A 112 -2.11 -1.42 53.86
CA THR A 112 -3.51 -1.02 54.09
C THR A 112 -3.65 0.50 54.00
N LEU A 113 -4.53 0.96 53.11
CA LEU A 113 -4.78 2.38 52.81
C LEU A 113 -6.13 2.80 53.42
N ASN A 114 -6.13 3.85 54.23
CA ASN A 114 -7.28 4.28 55.01
C ASN A 114 -8.29 5.12 54.18
N THR A 115 -9.08 4.46 53.33
CA THR A 115 -10.10 5.07 52.46
C THR A 115 -11.50 5.23 53.10
N ASP A 116 -11.65 4.94 54.39
CA ASP A 116 -12.92 4.99 55.12
C ASP A 116 -12.72 5.72 56.47
N PRO A 117 -13.56 6.72 56.84
CA PRO A 117 -14.73 7.25 56.12
C PRO A 117 -14.38 8.34 55.09
N THR A 118 -13.10 8.63 54.88
CA THR A 118 -12.61 9.74 54.04
C THR A 118 -11.84 9.19 52.83
N PRO A 119 -12.11 9.63 51.59
CA PRO A 119 -11.34 9.22 50.43
C PRO A 119 -9.85 9.55 50.56
N LEU A 120 -8.98 8.74 49.95
CA LEU A 120 -7.60 9.19 49.69
C LEU A 120 -7.62 10.17 48.52
N THR A 121 -7.19 11.41 48.74
CA THR A 121 -7.18 12.47 47.72
C THR A 121 -5.79 12.74 47.18
N VAL A 122 -5.68 12.95 45.86
CA VAL A 122 -4.46 13.36 45.17
C VAL A 122 -4.75 14.53 44.23
N THR A 123 -3.90 15.55 44.23
CA THR A 123 -3.99 16.66 43.27
C THR A 123 -3.54 16.19 41.89
N LEU A 124 -4.35 16.42 40.87
CA LEU A 124 -4.05 16.12 39.48
C LEU A 124 -3.62 17.39 38.75
N THR A 125 -2.66 17.28 37.83
CA THR A 125 -2.12 18.42 37.09
C THR A 125 -2.93 18.63 35.79
N PRO A 126 -3.58 19.79 35.60
CA PRO A 126 -4.31 20.09 34.36
C PRO A 126 -3.37 20.25 33.16
N GLY A 127 -3.92 20.01 31.96
CA GLY A 127 -3.31 20.41 30.70
C GLY A 127 -3.73 21.81 30.26
N THR A 128 -3.51 22.12 28.99
CA THR A 128 -4.26 23.19 28.30
C THR A 128 -5.45 22.57 27.58
N ASP A 129 -6.40 23.37 27.11
CA ASP A 129 -7.57 22.84 26.41
C ASP A 129 -7.17 22.21 25.06
N ASN A 130 -6.24 22.85 24.34
CA ASN A 130 -5.61 22.32 23.13
C ASN A 130 -4.71 21.09 23.35
N VAL A 131 -4.10 20.95 24.54
CA VAL A 131 -3.13 19.89 24.86
C VAL A 131 -3.46 19.30 26.23
N PRO A 132 -4.38 18.31 26.28
CA PRO A 132 -4.73 17.60 27.50
C PRO A 132 -3.52 16.88 28.12
N GLN A 133 -3.44 16.87 29.45
CA GLN A 133 -2.36 16.25 30.21
C GLN A 133 -2.77 14.86 30.72
N ILE A 134 -1.91 13.85 30.53
CA ILE A 134 -2.11 12.52 31.10
C ILE A 134 -1.57 12.51 32.53
N ASN A 135 -2.38 12.05 33.48
CA ASN A 135 -2.02 11.87 34.88
C ASN A 135 -2.10 10.39 35.24
N HIS A 136 -0.95 9.77 35.51
CA HIS A 136 -0.85 8.41 36.04
C HIS A 136 -0.97 8.46 37.56
N VAL A 137 -2.05 7.89 38.09
CA VAL A 137 -2.33 7.80 39.52
C VAL A 137 -1.97 6.40 40.01
N TYR A 138 -1.17 6.32 41.08
CA TYR A 138 -0.66 5.07 41.65
C TYR A 138 -0.38 5.21 43.14
N VAL A 139 -0.21 4.09 43.83
CA VAL A 139 0.36 4.04 45.17
C VAL A 139 1.78 3.50 45.07
N LEU A 140 2.77 4.23 45.61
CA LEU A 140 4.18 3.83 45.58
C LEU A 140 4.53 3.01 46.83
N GLN A 141 5.28 1.91 46.67
CA GLN A 141 5.67 1.03 47.78
C GLN A 141 6.44 1.80 48.87
N SER A 142 7.48 2.54 48.47
CA SER A 142 8.39 3.23 49.40
C SER A 142 7.72 4.32 50.24
N ASP A 143 6.74 5.00 49.65
CA ASP A 143 6.13 6.20 50.22
C ASP A 143 4.79 5.89 50.90
N SER A 144 4.14 4.77 50.52
CA SER A 144 2.82 4.35 50.99
C SER A 144 1.69 5.39 50.80
N LEU A 145 1.87 6.32 49.86
CA LEU A 145 0.93 7.41 49.54
C LEU A 145 0.33 7.25 48.13
N LEU A 146 -0.86 7.82 47.95
CA LEU A 146 -1.49 8.01 46.64
C LEU A 146 -0.83 9.20 45.93
N THR A 147 -0.20 8.94 44.79
CA THR A 147 0.63 9.89 44.05
C THR A 147 0.18 9.97 42.59
N ALA A 148 0.31 11.15 41.99
CA ALA A 148 0.05 11.38 40.57
C ALA A 148 1.33 11.86 39.86
N LYS A 149 1.59 11.33 38.66
CA LYS A 149 2.68 11.73 37.76
C LYS A 149 2.09 12.18 36.43
N THR A 150 2.52 13.33 35.91
CA THR A 150 2.20 13.75 34.53
C THR A 150 3.02 12.96 33.51
N SER A 151 2.41 12.58 32.38
CA SER A 151 3.09 11.82 31.32
C SER A 151 2.65 12.23 29.91
N THR A 152 3.50 11.91 28.93
CA THR A 152 3.23 12.02 27.49
C THR A 152 2.63 10.74 26.90
N TYR A 153 2.76 9.59 27.58
CA TYR A 153 2.41 8.26 27.03
C TYR A 153 1.71 7.39 28.07
N LEU A 154 0.65 6.66 27.67
CA LEU A 154 -0.17 5.80 28.54
C LEU A 154 0.57 4.63 29.24
N GLU A 155 1.81 4.35 28.84
CA GLU A 155 2.64 3.26 29.37
C GLU A 155 3.79 3.76 30.27
N ASP A 156 4.02 5.07 30.38
CA ASP A 156 5.10 5.68 31.18
C ASP A 156 4.75 5.76 32.68
N TRP A 157 4.61 4.58 33.29
CA TRP A 157 4.52 4.35 34.72
C TRP A 157 5.87 4.61 35.43
N PRO A 158 5.91 4.81 36.77
CA PRO A 158 7.17 4.99 37.47
C PRO A 158 8.00 3.68 37.45
N SER A 159 9.33 3.82 37.44
CA SER A 159 10.27 2.69 37.44
C SER A 159 10.45 2.02 38.81
N ALA A 160 9.99 2.67 39.88
CA ALA A 160 9.91 2.10 41.22
C ALA A 160 8.63 1.25 41.39
N GLU A 161 8.62 0.38 42.39
CA GLU A 161 7.51 -0.52 42.68
C GLU A 161 6.24 0.24 43.08
N HIS A 162 5.12 -0.07 42.42
CA HIS A 162 3.87 0.67 42.55
C HIS A 162 2.63 -0.19 42.21
N ALA A 163 1.49 0.20 42.78
CA ALA A 163 0.18 -0.29 42.41
C ALA A 163 -0.55 0.77 41.57
N PRO A 164 -0.75 0.58 40.25
CA PRO A 164 -1.47 1.54 39.41
C PRO A 164 -2.94 1.61 39.81
N VAL A 165 -3.47 2.83 39.89
CA VAL A 165 -4.86 3.13 40.26
C VAL A 165 -5.64 3.56 39.03
N ALA A 166 -5.19 4.61 38.34
CA ALA A 166 -5.91 5.12 37.17
C ALA A 166 -5.02 5.91 36.20
N ILE A 167 -5.53 6.09 34.98
CA ILE A 167 -5.05 7.08 34.02
C ILE A 167 -6.15 8.12 33.83
N VAL A 168 -5.85 9.39 34.09
CA VAL A 168 -6.81 10.51 33.96
C VAL A 168 -6.27 11.55 32.96
N ILE A 169 -7.11 12.00 32.03
CA ILE A 169 -6.77 12.91 30.92
C ILE A 169 -7.50 14.24 31.14
N LEU A 170 -6.76 15.34 31.31
CA LEU A 170 -7.28 16.60 31.82
C LEU A 170 -6.96 17.79 30.91
N ARG A 171 -7.97 18.60 30.59
CA ARG A 171 -7.82 19.95 30.02
C ARG A 171 -7.50 20.96 31.14
N THR A 172 -7.81 22.25 30.98
CA THR A 172 -7.72 23.20 32.10
C THR A 172 -8.77 22.90 33.18
N ALA A 173 -8.57 23.38 34.41
CA ALA A 173 -9.50 23.16 35.52
C ALA A 173 -10.89 23.76 35.27
N ALA A 174 -10.99 24.94 34.64
CA ALA A 174 -12.26 25.58 34.31
C ALA A 174 -13.09 24.77 33.30
N THR A 175 -12.47 24.28 32.22
CA THR A 175 -13.15 23.43 31.23
C THR A 175 -13.47 22.06 31.81
N THR A 176 -12.59 21.50 32.66
CA THR A 176 -12.83 20.24 33.38
C THR A 176 -13.98 20.35 34.39
N GLN A 177 -14.21 21.51 35.00
CA GLN A 177 -15.36 21.76 35.86
C GLN A 177 -16.68 21.85 35.08
N THR A 178 -16.64 22.30 33.84
CA THR A 178 -17.85 22.51 33.01
C THR A 178 -18.26 21.24 32.29
N ASP A 179 -17.31 20.60 31.61
CA ASP A 179 -17.55 19.46 30.72
C ASP A 179 -17.28 18.12 31.41
N GLY A 180 -16.50 18.11 32.50
CA GLY A 180 -15.99 16.89 33.12
C GLY A 180 -14.57 16.50 32.67
N VAL A 181 -14.11 15.33 33.11
CA VAL A 181 -12.77 14.82 32.77
C VAL A 181 -12.77 14.17 31.40
N LEU A 182 -11.89 14.67 30.51
CA LEU A 182 -11.85 14.25 29.10
C LEU A 182 -11.50 12.76 28.93
N GLY A 183 -10.87 12.14 29.94
CA GLY A 183 -10.68 10.70 30.03
C GLY A 183 -10.42 10.22 31.46
N ASN A 184 -10.97 9.07 31.87
CA ASN A 184 -10.60 8.37 33.10
C ASN A 184 -10.75 6.84 32.96
N GLN A 185 -9.65 6.11 33.23
CA GLN A 185 -9.59 4.65 33.25
C GLN A 185 -9.05 4.14 34.59
N ASN A 186 -9.88 3.42 35.36
CA ASN A 186 -9.48 2.77 36.61
C ASN A 186 -8.93 1.34 36.38
N ILE A 187 -7.77 1.03 36.98
CA ILE A 187 -6.97 -0.18 36.70
C ILE A 187 -7.20 -1.26 37.77
N ASN A 188 -8.38 -1.87 37.73
CA ASN A 188 -8.71 -3.03 38.58
C ASN A 188 -8.14 -4.34 37.96
N ASN A 189 -7.00 -4.84 38.46
CA ASN A 189 -6.16 -5.92 37.88
C ASN A 189 -5.62 -6.92 38.96
N ARG A 190 -5.45 -8.23 38.66
CA ARG A 190 -4.92 -9.32 39.57
C ARG A 190 -4.95 -10.75 38.90
N PRO A 191 -4.15 -11.82 39.20
CA PRO A 191 -2.74 -11.99 39.66
C PRO A 191 -1.91 -13.20 39.02
N GLU A 192 -0.57 -13.16 38.91
CA GLU A 192 0.51 -14.20 38.55
C GLU A 192 1.81 -13.40 38.15
N ASN A 193 2.87 -13.99 37.58
CA ASN A 193 4.14 -13.33 37.17
C ASN A 193 4.55 -13.71 35.71
N ASP A 194 5.55 -13.16 35.01
CA ASP A 194 6.85 -12.60 35.43
C ASP A 194 7.51 -11.68 34.33
N SER A 195 8.85 -11.59 34.33
CA SER A 195 9.79 -11.00 33.36
C SER A 195 9.84 -9.47 33.18
N HIS A 196 8.97 -8.69 33.82
CA HIS A 196 9.01 -7.23 33.78
C HIS A 196 8.95 -6.62 35.18
N ASN A 197 9.99 -5.83 35.53
CA ASN A 197 10.07 -4.85 36.65
C ASN A 197 9.30 -5.17 37.95
N ASN A 198 9.33 -6.42 38.40
CA ASN A 198 8.62 -6.92 39.59
C ASN A 198 7.08 -6.70 39.56
N GLN A 199 6.47 -6.51 38.38
CA GLN A 199 5.02 -6.41 38.22
C GLN A 199 4.39 -7.78 37.93
N GLY A 200 3.20 -8.03 38.48
CA GLY A 200 2.46 -9.26 38.20
C GLY A 200 1.90 -9.32 36.77
N TRP A 201 1.80 -10.53 36.19
CA TRP A 201 1.41 -10.77 34.79
C TRP A 201 0.05 -10.18 34.38
N ILE A 202 -0.90 -9.89 35.28
CA ILE A 202 -2.18 -9.28 34.90
C ILE A 202 -2.11 -7.76 34.97
N GLN A 203 -1.10 -7.17 35.63
CA GLN A 203 -0.68 -5.83 35.24
C GLN A 203 -0.16 -5.86 33.80
N ILE A 204 0.77 -6.76 33.46
CA ILE A 204 1.37 -6.86 32.12
C ILE A 204 0.34 -7.22 31.02
N ALA A 205 -0.46 -8.26 31.22
CA ALA A 205 -1.47 -8.78 30.29
C ALA A 205 -2.73 -7.91 30.30
N GLY A 206 -3.10 -7.32 31.44
CA GLY A 206 -4.14 -6.28 31.49
C GLY A 206 -3.72 -5.05 30.69
N ASN A 207 -2.47 -4.62 30.79
CA ASN A 207 -1.92 -3.57 29.95
C ASN A 207 -1.86 -4.01 28.48
N ARG A 208 -1.47 -5.25 28.17
CA ARG A 208 -1.50 -5.79 26.79
C ARG A 208 -2.91 -5.95 26.19
N MET A 209 -3.95 -6.04 27.02
CA MET A 209 -5.34 -5.99 26.57
C MET A 209 -5.84 -4.55 26.46
N ARG A 210 -5.46 -3.63 27.35
CA ARG A 210 -5.70 -2.18 27.19
C ARG A 210 -4.99 -1.58 25.99
N SER A 211 -3.81 -2.08 25.62
CA SER A 211 -3.08 -1.73 24.40
C SER A 211 -3.75 -2.23 23.11
N ARG A 212 -4.95 -2.84 23.18
CA ARG A 212 -5.83 -3.14 22.04
C ARG A 212 -7.01 -2.17 21.95
N GLY A 213 -7.02 -1.15 22.81
CA GLY A 213 -8.03 -0.10 22.89
C GLY A 213 -9.36 -0.53 23.51
N ALA A 214 -10.32 0.39 23.52
CA ALA A 214 -11.69 0.09 23.92
C ALA A 214 -12.48 -0.50 22.74
N HIS A 215 -13.03 -1.71 22.91
CA HIS A 215 -13.70 -2.45 21.84
C HIS A 215 -15.22 -2.45 22.03
N TRP A 216 -15.95 -1.99 21.01
CA TRP A 216 -17.42 -2.02 21.00
C TRP A 216 -17.98 -3.45 21.10
N TRP A 217 -19.05 -3.66 21.86
CA TRP A 217 -19.70 -4.96 22.02
C TRP A 217 -21.14 -4.97 21.50
N THR A 218 -21.97 -4.01 21.91
CA THR A 218 -23.38 -3.88 21.50
C THR A 218 -23.87 -2.43 21.64
N GLY A 219 -24.93 -2.05 20.93
CA GLY A 219 -25.55 -0.72 21.04
C GLY A 219 -24.72 0.38 20.36
N VAL A 220 -24.76 1.61 20.88
CA VAL A 220 -24.08 2.79 20.33
C VAL A 220 -24.38 3.02 18.83
N THR A 221 -25.64 2.80 18.44
CA THR A 221 -26.12 3.13 17.10
C THR A 221 -26.17 4.66 16.98
N PRO A 222 -25.47 5.26 16.00
CA PRO A 222 -25.54 6.70 15.76
C PRO A 222 -26.80 7.09 14.98
N THR A 223 -27.25 8.31 15.20
CA THR A 223 -28.30 8.99 14.44
C THR A 223 -27.82 10.42 14.16
N ILE A 224 -27.87 10.84 12.90
CA ILE A 224 -27.66 12.23 12.50
C ILE A 224 -29.02 12.91 12.38
N THR A 225 -29.14 14.11 12.93
CA THR A 225 -30.34 14.95 12.82
C THR A 225 -29.96 16.30 12.23
N ILE A 226 -30.53 16.61 11.05
CA ILE A 226 -30.43 17.92 10.40
C ILE A 226 -31.76 18.65 10.61
N VAL A 227 -31.73 19.80 11.30
CA VAL A 227 -32.90 20.67 11.49
C VAL A 227 -32.77 21.89 10.58
N SER A 228 -33.56 21.93 9.51
CA SER A 228 -33.46 23.02 8.55
C SER A 228 -34.05 24.33 9.05
N ASN A 229 -33.23 25.38 9.11
CA ASN A 229 -33.60 26.68 9.67
C ASN A 229 -33.91 27.69 8.55
N GLY A 230 -35.17 28.15 8.48
CA GLY A 230 -35.63 29.09 7.45
C GLY A 230 -34.99 30.48 7.53
N GLY A 231 -33.78 30.64 6.98
CA GLY A 231 -33.04 31.89 6.88
C GLY A 231 -31.74 31.95 7.72
N ALA A 232 -31.40 30.89 8.44
CA ALA A 232 -30.14 30.72 9.18
C ALA A 232 -29.44 29.42 8.71
N PRO A 233 -28.21 29.10 9.14
CA PRO A 233 -27.64 27.77 8.89
C PRO A 233 -28.51 26.66 9.49
N ASP A 234 -28.59 25.52 8.82
CA ASP A 234 -29.23 24.31 9.37
C ASP A 234 -28.49 23.86 10.64
N ASP A 235 -29.19 23.33 11.64
CA ASP A 235 -28.56 22.77 12.85
C ASP A 235 -28.26 21.28 12.68
N ILE A 236 -27.08 20.85 13.11
CA ILE A 236 -26.53 19.50 12.86
C ILE A 236 -26.15 18.86 14.19
N TYR A 237 -26.86 17.80 14.54
CA TYR A 237 -26.71 17.06 15.79
C TYR A 237 -26.36 15.59 15.54
N LEU A 238 -25.44 15.07 16.34
CA LEU A 238 -25.20 13.64 16.51
C LEU A 238 -25.89 13.16 17.79
N ALA A 239 -26.63 12.06 17.69
CA ALA A 239 -27.10 11.28 18.82
C ALA A 239 -26.56 9.84 18.74
N SER A 240 -26.46 9.17 19.89
CA SER A 240 -26.02 7.78 20.01
C SER A 240 -26.84 7.03 21.04
N THR A 241 -27.22 5.78 20.74
CA THR A 241 -27.94 4.93 21.70
C THR A 241 -27.01 4.42 22.80
N SER A 242 -27.54 4.08 23.97
CA SER A 242 -26.74 3.40 25.01
C SER A 242 -26.24 2.04 24.49
N GLY A 243 -25.09 1.60 24.99
CA GLY A 243 -24.46 0.36 24.56
C GLY A 243 -23.47 -0.19 25.57
N VAL A 244 -22.71 -1.21 25.15
CA VAL A 244 -21.64 -1.83 25.94
C VAL A 244 -20.34 -1.74 25.15
N VAL A 245 -19.30 -1.26 25.81
CA VAL A 245 -17.93 -1.18 25.30
C VAL A 245 -17.02 -1.87 26.30
N GLN A 246 -16.12 -2.71 25.82
CA GLN A 246 -15.17 -3.45 26.63
C GLN A 246 -13.81 -2.76 26.63
N GLN A 247 -13.30 -2.41 27.81
CA GLN A 247 -11.88 -2.09 28.02
C GLN A 247 -11.19 -3.38 28.49
N PHE A 248 -10.79 -3.46 29.77
CA PHE A 248 -10.52 -4.75 30.40
C PHE A 248 -11.84 -5.46 30.78
N ASN A 249 -12.75 -4.72 31.41
CA ASN A 249 -14.11 -5.15 31.74
C ASN A 249 -15.13 -4.55 30.76
N MET A 250 -16.36 -5.06 30.78
CA MET A 250 -17.49 -4.42 30.10
C MET A 250 -17.98 -3.19 30.87
N HIS A 251 -18.13 -2.07 30.17
CA HIS A 251 -18.69 -0.82 30.68
C HIS A 251 -19.90 -0.40 29.83
N THR A 252 -20.93 0.15 30.47
CA THR A 252 -22.10 0.69 29.77
C THR A 252 -21.80 2.10 29.28
N PHE A 253 -21.86 2.31 27.96
CA PHE A 253 -21.86 3.65 27.38
C PHE A 253 -23.27 4.25 27.54
N PRO A 254 -23.40 5.50 28.05
CA PRO A 254 -24.70 6.17 28.11
C PRO A 254 -25.28 6.38 26.70
N ALA A 255 -26.56 6.71 26.61
CA ALA A 255 -27.07 7.39 25.42
C ALA A 255 -26.64 8.86 25.52
N LEU A 256 -26.18 9.44 24.41
CA LEU A 256 -25.75 10.84 24.34
C LEU A 256 -26.38 11.50 23.12
N ASP A 257 -27.01 12.66 23.28
CA ASP A 257 -27.69 13.42 22.23
C ASP A 257 -27.41 14.92 22.35
N MET A 258 -26.64 15.45 21.39
CA MET A 258 -26.31 16.88 21.30
C MET A 258 -27.54 17.79 21.28
N GLN A 259 -28.68 17.34 20.74
CA GLN A 259 -29.91 18.13 20.71
C GLN A 259 -30.54 18.29 22.11
N THR A 260 -30.20 17.40 23.05
CA THR A 260 -30.67 17.48 24.44
C THR A 260 -29.68 18.18 25.39
N GLY A 261 -28.46 18.43 24.94
CA GLY A 261 -27.42 19.17 25.67
C GLY A 261 -26.15 18.39 26.02
N ASP A 262 -26.01 17.14 25.55
CA ASP A 262 -24.76 16.39 25.68
C ASP A 262 -23.66 16.95 24.76
N ASP A 263 -22.40 16.65 25.06
CA ASP A 263 -21.25 17.31 24.46
C ASP A 263 -20.59 16.54 23.29
N ILE A 264 -20.00 17.29 22.35
CA ILE A 264 -19.06 16.75 21.35
C ILE A 264 -17.80 17.62 21.26
N HIS A 265 -16.64 16.97 21.28
CA HIS A 265 -15.33 17.63 21.20
C HIS A 265 -14.74 17.51 19.81
N ILE A 266 -14.34 18.64 19.22
CA ILE A 266 -13.68 18.66 17.90
C ILE A 266 -12.18 18.47 18.09
N VAL A 267 -11.73 17.23 17.89
CA VAL A 267 -10.44 16.69 18.32
C VAL A 267 -9.26 17.41 17.67
N ASN A 268 -9.33 17.63 16.35
CA ASN A 268 -8.23 18.07 15.50
C ASN A 268 -8.48 19.44 14.83
N ARG A 269 -9.29 20.31 15.45
CA ARG A 269 -9.58 21.67 14.96
C ARG A 269 -8.31 22.53 14.90
N ASN A 270 -8.01 23.14 13.75
CA ASN A 270 -6.83 24.00 13.60
C ASN A 270 -6.80 25.11 14.68
N GLY A 271 -5.71 25.17 15.44
CA GLY A 271 -5.52 26.14 16.53
C GLY A 271 -6.43 25.96 17.76
N ALA A 272 -7.34 24.99 17.77
CA ALA A 272 -8.43 24.89 18.75
C ALA A 272 -8.83 23.42 19.03
N ALA A 273 -7.86 22.50 19.06
CA ALA A 273 -8.05 21.09 19.37
C ALA A 273 -8.84 20.86 20.68
N TYR A 274 -9.67 19.81 20.72
CA TYR A 274 -10.58 19.47 21.83
C TYR A 274 -11.52 20.62 22.25
N THR A 275 -11.92 21.48 21.31
CA THR A 275 -12.98 22.47 21.54
C THR A 275 -14.35 21.80 21.50
N THR A 276 -15.12 21.97 22.58
CA THR A 276 -16.51 21.54 22.70
C THR A 276 -17.42 22.39 21.80
N THR A 277 -18.34 21.77 21.06
CA THR A 277 -19.41 22.51 20.34
C THR A 277 -20.79 21.92 20.64
N ALA A 278 -21.81 22.78 20.63
CA ALA A 278 -23.21 22.37 20.76
C ALA A 278 -23.87 22.02 19.40
N ASN A 279 -23.16 22.24 18.28
CA ASN A 279 -23.70 22.12 16.93
C ASN A 279 -22.57 21.91 15.93
N LEU A 280 -22.70 20.97 14.98
CA LEU A 280 -21.68 20.73 13.96
C LEU A 280 -21.74 21.74 12.80
N ASN A 281 -22.77 22.59 12.72
CA ASN A 281 -22.90 23.60 11.65
C ASN A 281 -21.81 24.68 11.66
N THR A 282 -21.07 24.84 12.77
CA THR A 282 -19.91 25.73 12.89
C THR A 282 -18.64 25.16 12.26
N GLU A 283 -18.61 23.87 11.92
CA GLU A 283 -17.41 23.14 11.49
C GLU A 283 -17.23 23.18 9.97
N LEU A 284 -17.03 24.39 9.44
CA LEU A 284 -16.91 24.69 8.01
C LEU A 284 -15.46 24.89 7.52
N SER A 285 -14.47 24.49 8.32
CA SER A 285 -13.06 24.35 7.94
C SER A 285 -12.57 22.94 8.26
N ASP A 286 -11.67 22.41 7.42
CA ASP A 286 -10.99 21.14 7.67
C ASP A 286 -9.94 21.26 8.80
N ARG A 287 -9.33 20.13 9.18
CA ARG A 287 -8.35 20.07 10.29
C ARG A 287 -7.14 21.02 10.09
N ASP A 288 -6.80 21.32 8.84
CA ASP A 288 -5.65 22.15 8.44
C ASP A 288 -6.08 23.61 8.18
N GLY A 289 -7.38 23.90 8.27
CA GLY A 289 -8.01 25.23 8.27
C GLY A 289 -8.70 25.64 6.97
N ASN A 290 -8.62 24.85 5.89
CA ASN A 290 -9.18 25.22 4.59
C ASN A 290 -10.72 25.12 4.62
N SER A 291 -11.42 26.00 3.89
CA SER A 291 -12.89 26.01 3.94
C SER A 291 -13.52 24.82 3.23
N MET A 292 -14.44 24.16 3.93
CA MET A 292 -15.32 23.09 3.42
C MET A 292 -16.66 23.64 2.88
N SER A 293 -16.78 24.96 2.68
CA SER A 293 -18.02 25.58 2.18
C SER A 293 -18.24 25.33 0.69
N ASN A 294 -19.46 24.89 0.33
CA ASN A 294 -19.82 24.40 -1.00
C ASN A 294 -19.02 23.16 -1.45
N LYS A 295 -18.86 22.20 -0.53
CA LYS A 295 -18.05 20.96 -0.69
C LYS A 295 -18.78 19.73 -0.16
N TYR A 296 -18.21 18.57 -0.47
CA TYR A 296 -18.52 17.26 0.09
C TYR A 296 -17.36 16.83 1.00
N PHE A 297 -17.62 16.33 2.20
CA PHE A 297 -16.59 15.94 3.16
C PHE A 297 -17.09 14.94 4.21
N TRP A 298 -16.17 14.15 4.76
CA TRP A 298 -16.45 13.18 5.81
C TRP A 298 -16.13 13.77 7.19
N LEU A 299 -17.07 13.64 8.13
CA LEU A 299 -16.79 13.76 9.56
C LEU A 299 -16.70 12.34 10.15
N THR A 300 -15.73 12.09 11.04
CA THR A 300 -15.60 10.79 11.73
C THR A 300 -15.86 10.93 13.21
N PHE A 301 -16.79 10.11 13.72
CA PHE A 301 -17.30 10.15 15.07
C PHE A 301 -16.84 8.93 15.87
N TRP A 302 -16.38 9.19 17.09
CA TRP A 302 -15.93 8.20 18.05
C TRP A 302 -16.36 8.59 19.47
N GLY A 303 -16.37 7.65 20.39
CA GLY A 303 -16.78 7.88 21.78
C GLY A 303 -15.63 7.62 22.74
N VAL A 304 -15.58 8.36 23.85
CA VAL A 304 -14.73 8.04 25.02
C VAL A 304 -15.61 7.50 26.12
N ILE A 305 -15.40 6.24 26.51
CA ILE A 305 -16.06 5.65 27.68
C ILE A 305 -15.20 5.83 28.93
N ASN A 306 -15.70 6.67 29.83
CA ASN A 306 -15.06 6.95 31.11
C ASN A 306 -15.52 5.99 32.20
N LYS A 307 -14.92 6.11 33.38
CA LYS A 307 -15.35 5.35 34.55
C LYS A 307 -16.83 5.60 34.84
N THR A 308 -17.62 4.53 34.91
CA THR A 308 -19.04 4.56 35.30
C THR A 308 -19.23 5.36 36.60
N GLY A 309 -19.96 6.49 36.48
CA GLY A 309 -20.09 7.52 37.52
C GLY A 309 -19.60 8.91 37.07
N GLU A 310 -18.78 8.96 36.02
CA GLU A 310 -18.34 10.18 35.34
C GLU A 310 -18.97 10.31 33.95
N ILE A 311 -18.93 11.53 33.40
CA ILE A 311 -19.43 11.84 32.06
C ILE A 311 -18.59 11.08 31.02
N SER A 312 -19.24 10.53 29.99
CA SER A 312 -18.60 9.92 28.82
C SER A 312 -18.96 10.77 27.60
N HIS A 313 -18.05 10.88 26.63
CA HIS A 313 -18.09 11.96 25.64
C HIS A 313 -18.22 11.45 24.20
N LEU A 314 -18.83 12.26 23.34
CA LEU A 314 -18.69 12.14 21.89
C LEU A 314 -17.48 12.96 21.41
N MET A 315 -16.82 12.47 20.36
CA MET A 315 -15.62 13.05 19.76
C MET A 315 -15.77 13.08 18.25
N CYS A 316 -15.32 14.18 17.62
CA CYS A 316 -15.36 14.36 16.17
C CYS A 316 -13.98 14.69 15.61
N ASN A 317 -13.55 13.92 14.61
CA ASN A 317 -12.41 14.23 13.77
C ASN A 317 -12.89 14.95 12.50
N LEU A 318 -12.34 16.14 12.25
CA LEU A 318 -12.41 16.84 10.96
C LEU A 318 -11.52 16.13 9.93
N PRO A 319 -11.85 16.20 8.63
CA PRO A 319 -11.05 15.59 7.57
C PRO A 319 -9.75 16.37 7.31
N SER A 320 -8.87 15.79 6.48
CA SER A 320 -7.68 16.46 5.92
C SER A 320 -7.94 17.17 4.58
N GLY A 321 -9.20 17.28 4.15
CA GLY A 321 -9.59 17.95 2.92
C GLY A 321 -11.07 17.78 2.56
N SER A 322 -11.47 18.27 1.39
CA SER A 322 -12.86 18.20 0.91
C SER A 322 -12.97 18.20 -0.62
N TYR A 323 -14.09 17.68 -1.14
CA TYR A 323 -14.32 17.39 -2.56
C TYR A 323 -15.28 18.36 -3.24
N ASN A 324 -15.16 18.48 -4.56
CA ASN A 324 -16.05 19.28 -5.42
C ASN A 324 -17.25 18.49 -5.97
N THR A 325 -17.18 17.17 -5.93
CA THR A 325 -18.11 16.22 -6.56
C THR A 325 -18.45 15.09 -5.60
N GLN A 326 -19.69 14.60 -5.66
CA GLN A 326 -20.20 13.57 -4.76
C GLN A 326 -19.43 12.24 -4.91
N ALA A 327 -19.32 11.71 -6.14
CA ALA A 327 -18.62 10.45 -6.43
C ALA A 327 -17.19 10.43 -5.89
N ASN A 328 -16.42 11.51 -6.07
CA ASN A 328 -15.05 11.60 -5.56
C ASN A 328 -14.96 11.53 -4.02
N ALA A 329 -16.04 11.88 -3.30
CA ALA A 329 -16.13 11.80 -1.85
C ALA A 329 -16.60 10.42 -1.38
N GLU A 330 -17.60 9.84 -2.06
CA GLU A 330 -18.05 8.45 -1.87
C GLU A 330 -16.89 7.47 -2.06
N ASP A 331 -16.10 7.64 -3.13
CA ASP A 331 -14.88 6.87 -3.43
C ASP A 331 -13.64 7.27 -2.58
N ASP A 332 -13.69 8.39 -1.84
CA ASP A 332 -12.56 8.97 -1.06
C ASP A 332 -11.23 9.04 -1.84
N VAL A 333 -11.27 9.53 -3.09
CA VAL A 333 -10.17 9.48 -4.09
C VAL A 333 -8.91 10.29 -3.72
N SER A 334 -8.82 10.77 -2.49
CA SER A 334 -7.69 11.53 -1.95
C SER A 334 -7.42 11.22 -0.47
N GLY A 335 -8.06 10.19 0.11
CA GLY A 335 -7.80 9.73 1.48
C GLY A 335 -8.03 10.80 2.55
N THR A 336 -9.16 11.49 2.51
CA THR A 336 -9.45 12.63 3.41
C THR A 336 -10.06 12.24 4.75
N ARG A 337 -10.53 10.99 4.88
CA ARG A 337 -11.17 10.45 6.10
C ARG A 337 -10.15 10.24 7.22
N VAL A 338 -10.29 10.96 8.33
CA VAL A 338 -9.39 10.88 9.50
C VAL A 338 -10.00 9.98 10.58
N ARG A 339 -9.69 8.68 10.53
CA ARG A 339 -10.23 7.65 11.44
C ARG A 339 -9.38 7.37 12.68
N ASP A 340 -8.23 8.03 12.80
CA ASP A 340 -7.30 7.79 13.88
C ASP A 340 -7.81 8.42 15.19
N ILE A 341 -7.94 7.61 16.23
CA ILE A 341 -8.11 8.07 17.61
C ILE A 341 -6.72 8.55 18.09
N PRO A 342 -6.57 9.69 18.78
CA PRO A 342 -5.27 10.11 19.28
C PRO A 342 -4.73 9.11 20.31
N SER A 343 -3.41 8.88 20.33
CA SER A 343 -2.75 7.91 21.22
C SER A 343 -3.08 8.11 22.71
N THR A 344 -3.32 9.35 23.12
CA THR A 344 -3.83 9.73 24.45
C THR A 344 -5.10 8.98 24.86
N PHE A 345 -5.97 8.60 23.91
CA PHE A 345 -7.29 8.02 24.16
C PHE A 345 -7.44 6.55 23.78
N HIS A 346 -6.43 5.88 23.20
CA HIS A 346 -6.58 4.49 22.73
C HIS A 346 -7.25 3.58 23.78
N HIS A 347 -6.83 3.69 25.04
CA HIS A 347 -7.35 2.89 26.16
C HIS A 347 -8.86 3.08 26.50
N THR A 348 -9.48 4.19 26.09
CA THR A 348 -10.86 4.58 26.44
C THR A 348 -11.74 4.94 25.24
N GLY A 349 -11.14 5.21 24.08
CA GLY A 349 -11.78 5.61 22.84
C GLY A 349 -12.18 4.42 21.96
N PHE A 350 -13.34 4.51 21.30
CA PHE A 350 -13.83 3.51 20.35
C PHE A 350 -14.56 4.17 19.17
N LEU A 351 -14.42 3.61 17.97
CA LEU A 351 -15.04 4.16 16.75
C LEU A 351 -16.55 3.93 16.73
N ILE A 352 -17.32 4.92 16.26
CA ILE A 352 -18.78 4.86 16.12
C ILE A 352 -19.17 4.82 14.62
N ALA A 353 -18.93 5.90 13.88
CA ALA A 353 -19.29 6.01 12.47
C ALA A 353 -18.53 7.13 11.76
N GLU A 354 -18.64 7.17 10.43
CA GLU A 354 -18.28 8.32 9.61
C GLU A 354 -19.48 8.70 8.73
N THR A 355 -19.70 10.00 8.52
CA THR A 355 -20.82 10.51 7.71
C THR A 355 -20.32 11.49 6.65
N LEU A 356 -20.75 11.26 5.41
CA LEU A 356 -20.54 12.15 4.27
C LEU A 356 -21.59 13.25 4.28
N PHE A 357 -21.13 14.47 4.52
CA PHE A 357 -21.93 15.67 4.41
C PHE A 357 -21.64 16.42 3.12
N ARG A 358 -22.67 17.11 2.63
CA ARG A 358 -22.54 18.23 1.71
C ARG A 358 -23.03 19.48 2.41
N HIS A 359 -22.19 20.52 2.47
CA HIS A 359 -22.63 21.85 2.87
C HIS A 359 -22.72 22.78 1.66
N GLN A 360 -23.77 23.59 1.57
CA GLN A 360 -23.99 24.59 0.53
C GLN A 360 -24.32 25.97 1.14
N PRO A 361 -23.64 27.06 0.76
CA PRO A 361 -23.93 28.42 1.25
C PRO A 361 -25.23 29.03 0.67
N ALA A 362 -26.07 28.22 0.03
CA ALA A 362 -27.42 28.61 -0.35
C ALA A 362 -28.32 28.67 0.89
N ALA A 363 -29.39 29.48 0.84
CA ALA A 363 -30.41 29.59 1.89
C ALA A 363 -29.85 29.80 3.33
N SER A 364 -28.73 30.52 3.46
CA SER A 364 -27.98 30.79 4.70
C SER A 364 -27.11 29.66 5.27
N GLY A 365 -27.03 28.49 4.62
CA GLY A 365 -26.12 27.41 5.00
C GLY A 365 -26.81 26.05 5.10
N THR A 366 -27.28 25.53 3.95
CA THR A 366 -27.94 24.23 3.88
C THR A 366 -26.94 23.08 4.02
N TRP A 367 -27.26 22.11 4.86
CA TRP A 367 -26.53 20.85 4.98
C TRP A 367 -27.33 19.67 4.40
N THR A 368 -26.65 18.60 4.02
CA THR A 368 -27.27 17.37 3.53
C THR A 368 -26.39 16.17 3.89
N GLU A 369 -26.96 15.22 4.62
CA GLU A 369 -26.39 13.88 4.77
C GLU A 369 -26.54 13.12 3.45
N ILE A 370 -25.50 12.40 3.02
CA ILE A 370 -25.49 11.58 1.80
C ILE A 370 -25.33 10.10 2.15
N GLU A 371 -24.38 9.78 3.02
CA GLU A 371 -24.01 8.42 3.39
C GLU A 371 -23.48 8.40 4.82
N THR A 372 -23.95 7.47 5.66
CA THR A 372 -23.39 7.20 7.00
C THR A 372 -22.88 5.77 7.05
N ASN A 373 -21.57 5.61 7.24
CA ASN A 373 -20.88 4.33 7.35
C ASN A 373 -20.58 4.00 8.81
N THR A 374 -21.08 2.86 9.30
CA THR A 374 -20.77 2.40 10.66
C THR A 374 -19.31 1.96 10.78
N LEU A 375 -18.67 2.39 11.88
CA LEU A 375 -17.32 1.99 12.29
C LEU A 375 -17.33 1.14 13.57
N LEU A 376 -18.51 0.86 14.15
CA LEU A 376 -18.68 -0.01 15.30
C LEU A 376 -18.00 -1.37 15.08
N GLY A 377 -17.20 -1.80 16.07
CA GLY A 377 -16.45 -3.07 16.01
C GLY A 377 -15.23 -3.07 15.07
N LYS A 378 -14.88 -1.92 14.47
CA LYS A 378 -13.57 -1.72 13.82
C LYS A 378 -12.60 -1.11 14.84
N THR A 379 -11.34 -1.53 14.81
CA THR A 379 -10.30 -0.95 15.66
C THR A 379 -9.82 0.40 15.10
N ASP A 380 -9.27 1.22 15.99
CA ASP A 380 -8.28 2.24 15.64
C ASP A 380 -7.15 1.61 14.77
N GLY A 381 -6.67 2.35 13.78
CA GLY A 381 -5.76 1.82 12.76
C GLY A 381 -6.31 0.69 11.88
N GLY A 382 -7.56 0.24 12.07
CA GLY A 382 -8.21 -0.84 11.32
C GLY A 382 -8.63 -0.48 9.89
N GLY A 383 -8.14 0.65 9.38
CA GLY A 383 -8.42 1.18 8.05
C GLY A 383 -7.71 0.40 6.94
N GLY A 384 -8.10 -0.85 6.70
CA GLY A 384 -7.70 -1.65 5.53
C GLY A 384 -8.26 -1.13 4.19
N GLY A 385 -8.74 0.11 4.13
CA GLY A 385 -8.92 0.84 2.87
C GLY A 385 -7.55 1.35 2.44
N ALA A 386 -7.14 1.04 1.20
CA ALA A 386 -5.82 1.42 0.71
C ALA A 386 -5.61 2.93 0.84
N ILE A 387 -4.48 3.33 1.43
CA ILE A 387 -4.04 4.73 1.40
C ILE A 387 -3.74 5.06 -0.06
N VAL A 388 -4.68 5.72 -0.74
CA VAL A 388 -4.49 6.24 -2.10
C VAL A 388 -3.66 7.52 -2.02
N THR A 389 -2.41 7.35 -1.58
CA THR A 389 -1.30 8.11 -2.16
C THR A 389 -1.44 7.98 -3.68
N PRO A 390 -1.39 9.08 -4.46
CA PRO A 390 -1.66 9.04 -5.89
C PRO A 390 -0.51 8.38 -6.67
N ILE A 391 -0.47 7.06 -6.63
CA ILE A 391 0.43 6.18 -7.38
C ILE A 391 -0.39 5.09 -8.07
N THR A 392 -0.70 5.30 -9.35
CA THR A 392 -1.19 4.22 -10.22
C THR A 392 -0.02 3.33 -10.65
N SER A 393 0.63 2.71 -9.66
CA SER A 393 1.69 1.71 -9.81
C SER A 393 1.18 0.39 -9.26
N PHE A 394 1.01 -0.59 -10.15
CA PHE A 394 0.78 -1.97 -9.73
C PHE A 394 1.99 -2.49 -8.95
N SER A 395 1.76 -3.38 -7.99
CA SER A 395 2.78 -4.39 -7.73
C SER A 395 2.72 -5.38 -8.89
N ASP A 396 3.86 -5.62 -9.57
CA ASP A 396 3.97 -6.76 -10.49
C ASP A 396 3.84 -8.13 -9.76
N ALA A 397 4.42 -8.40 -8.58
CA ALA A 397 5.09 -7.52 -7.61
C ALA A 397 6.49 -7.00 -7.98
N VAL A 398 7.17 -7.64 -8.92
CA VAL A 398 8.60 -7.52 -9.26
C VAL A 398 8.85 -6.50 -10.40
N PHE A 399 8.43 -5.23 -10.26
CA PHE A 399 8.73 -4.21 -11.28
C PHE A 399 10.16 -3.63 -11.12
N ASP A 400 11.14 -4.52 -11.17
CA ASP A 400 12.54 -4.23 -10.85
C ASP A 400 13.35 -3.80 -12.08
N TRP A 401 13.54 -2.49 -12.25
CA TRP A 401 14.61 -1.94 -13.11
C TRP A 401 15.95 -1.93 -12.36
N PHE A 402 16.39 -3.11 -11.91
CA PHE A 402 17.48 -3.25 -10.96
C PHE A 402 18.87 -3.35 -11.62
N ASN A 403 19.80 -2.54 -11.12
CA ASN A 403 21.22 -2.60 -11.45
C ASN A 403 22.04 -2.71 -10.15
N SER A 404 22.65 -3.87 -9.93
CA SER A 404 23.37 -4.20 -8.69
C SER A 404 24.79 -3.64 -8.57
N ALA A 405 25.33 -3.03 -9.63
CA ALA A 405 26.77 -2.75 -9.74
C ALA A 405 27.13 -1.26 -9.70
N ASP A 406 26.21 -0.35 -10.04
CA ASP A 406 26.49 1.08 -10.16
C ASP A 406 25.20 1.92 -10.07
N PRO A 407 24.92 2.59 -8.94
CA PRO A 407 23.68 3.36 -8.74
C PRO A 407 23.61 4.66 -9.55
N THR A 408 24.66 5.03 -10.29
CA THR A 408 24.66 6.23 -11.15
C THR A 408 24.08 5.99 -12.54
N LYS A 409 23.89 4.72 -12.93
CA LYS A 409 23.32 4.32 -14.22
C LYS A 409 21.82 4.13 -14.10
N LEU A 410 21.08 5.13 -14.56
CA LEU A 410 19.62 5.16 -14.60
C LEU A 410 19.10 4.88 -16.03
N VAL A 411 17.87 4.41 -16.13
CA VAL A 411 17.06 4.57 -17.36
C VAL A 411 15.85 5.42 -16.98
N ASP A 412 15.53 6.39 -17.84
CA ASP A 412 14.46 7.37 -17.63
C ASP A 412 13.44 7.26 -18.78
N VAL A 413 12.19 7.64 -18.51
CA VAL A 413 11.05 7.51 -19.43
C VAL A 413 10.32 8.84 -19.51
N ASP A 414 10.90 9.78 -20.26
CA ASP A 414 10.27 11.08 -20.49
C ASP A 414 9.01 10.96 -21.36
N LEU A 415 7.92 11.55 -20.87
CA LEU A 415 6.62 11.63 -21.54
C LEU A 415 6.29 13.05 -22.02
N SER A 416 7.20 14.02 -21.89
CA SER A 416 7.01 15.44 -22.26
C SER A 416 6.60 15.64 -23.72
N GLY A 417 7.00 14.72 -24.61
CA GLY A 417 6.60 14.70 -26.03
C GLY A 417 5.17 14.25 -26.30
N LEU A 418 4.40 13.85 -25.28
CA LEU A 418 2.99 13.47 -25.42
C LEU A 418 2.08 14.69 -25.21
N THR A 419 1.14 14.88 -26.13
CA THR A 419 0.02 15.82 -25.96
C THR A 419 -0.83 15.42 -24.75
N ALA A 420 -1.36 16.42 -24.03
CA ALA A 420 -2.20 16.19 -22.86
C ALA A 420 -3.38 15.23 -23.17
N ALA A 421 -3.79 14.44 -22.17
CA ALA A 421 -4.84 13.41 -22.28
C ALA A 421 -4.60 12.34 -23.36
N THR A 422 -3.36 12.13 -23.83
CA THR A 422 -3.02 11.13 -24.86
C THR A 422 -2.31 9.91 -24.26
N THR A 423 -3.02 8.79 -24.12
CA THR A 423 -2.42 7.50 -23.72
C THR A 423 -1.64 6.87 -24.87
N ARG A 424 -0.47 6.29 -24.57
CA ARG A 424 0.30 5.42 -25.47
C ARG A 424 0.58 4.09 -24.78
N THR A 425 0.44 2.99 -25.50
CA THR A 425 0.63 1.63 -24.97
C THR A 425 1.82 0.97 -25.67
N LEU A 426 2.84 0.60 -24.89
CA LEU A 426 3.96 -0.22 -25.37
C LEU A 426 3.68 -1.69 -25.00
N THR A 427 3.44 -2.53 -26.00
CA THR A 427 3.16 -3.96 -25.80
C THR A 427 4.42 -4.78 -26.02
N MET A 428 4.92 -5.45 -24.98
CA MET A 428 6.01 -6.42 -25.11
C MET A 428 5.51 -7.76 -25.66
N PRO A 429 6.28 -8.47 -26.50
CA PRO A 429 5.97 -9.85 -26.88
C PRO A 429 6.31 -10.82 -25.75
N ASP A 430 5.63 -11.98 -25.72
CA ASP A 430 5.93 -13.11 -24.81
C ASP A 430 7.22 -13.85 -25.25
N LYS A 431 8.36 -13.15 -25.20
CA LYS A 431 9.71 -13.63 -25.53
C LYS A 431 10.77 -12.82 -24.80
N SER A 432 11.82 -13.48 -24.31
CA SER A 432 13.05 -12.79 -23.87
C SER A 432 13.74 -12.11 -25.05
N GLY A 433 14.26 -10.90 -24.84
CA GLY A 433 14.97 -10.12 -25.85
C GLY A 433 15.58 -8.84 -25.29
N THR A 434 16.28 -8.09 -26.14
CA THR A 434 16.94 -6.82 -25.80
C THR A 434 16.21 -5.66 -26.48
N LEU A 435 15.93 -4.58 -25.76
CA LEU A 435 15.49 -3.33 -26.35
C LEU A 435 16.69 -2.62 -27.01
N ALA A 436 16.55 -2.29 -28.29
CA ALA A 436 17.61 -1.71 -29.11
C ALA A 436 17.20 -0.31 -29.60
N MET A 437 18.15 0.61 -29.74
CA MET A 437 17.89 1.94 -30.29
C MET A 437 17.71 1.85 -31.81
N LEU A 438 17.07 2.86 -32.41
CA LEU A 438 16.90 2.93 -33.88
C LEU A 438 18.23 2.95 -34.65
N SER A 439 19.33 3.38 -34.01
CA SER A 439 20.71 3.29 -34.52
C SER A 439 21.22 1.86 -34.65
N ASP A 440 20.69 0.94 -33.84
CA ASP A 440 21.22 -0.41 -33.64
C ASP A 440 20.51 -1.41 -34.56
N ILE A 441 19.35 -1.03 -35.12
CA ILE A 441 18.57 -1.79 -36.10
C ILE A 441 19.15 -1.58 -37.51
N ALA A 442 20.42 -1.94 -37.69
CA ALA A 442 21.09 -1.90 -38.98
C ALA A 442 20.69 -3.11 -39.86
N GLY A 443 20.08 -2.87 -41.02
CA GLY A 443 19.94 -3.87 -42.12
C GLY A 443 19.02 -5.07 -41.83
N GLY A 444 17.84 -4.86 -41.25
CA GLY A 444 16.98 -5.94 -40.71
C GLY A 444 16.09 -6.71 -41.70
N SER A 445 15.70 -6.14 -42.85
CA SER A 445 15.03 -6.78 -44.00
C SER A 445 14.83 -5.76 -45.11
N GLY A 446 15.24 -6.09 -46.34
CA GLY A 446 15.31 -5.12 -47.44
C GLY A 446 13.96 -4.49 -47.80
N SER A 447 13.82 -3.20 -47.55
CA SER A 447 12.62 -2.42 -47.89
C SER A 447 12.65 -2.01 -49.38
N LEU A 448 11.50 -2.07 -50.03
CA LEU A 448 11.31 -1.59 -51.40
C LEU A 448 10.72 -0.18 -51.39
N GLU A 449 11.55 0.82 -51.65
CA GLU A 449 11.12 2.19 -51.90
C GLU A 449 10.60 2.29 -53.34
N PHE A 450 9.32 2.63 -53.51
CA PHE A 450 8.76 2.93 -54.82
C PHE A 450 9.33 4.25 -55.34
N ILE A 451 9.92 4.24 -56.53
CA ILE A 451 10.46 5.44 -57.16
C ILE A 451 9.40 6.10 -58.05
N GLU A 452 8.92 5.38 -59.06
CA GLU A 452 7.94 5.88 -60.02
C GLU A 452 7.31 4.74 -60.84
N GLU A 453 6.19 5.03 -61.50
CA GLU A 453 5.54 4.20 -62.50
C GLU A 453 5.47 4.96 -63.84
N LYS A 454 5.77 4.27 -64.95
CA LYS A 454 5.60 4.79 -66.31
C LYS A 454 4.65 3.88 -67.09
N VAL A 455 3.86 4.48 -67.98
CA VAL A 455 3.09 3.75 -68.99
C VAL A 455 4.02 3.41 -70.16
N LEU A 456 4.02 2.14 -70.59
CA LEU A 456 4.69 1.69 -71.80
C LEU A 456 3.72 1.67 -72.97
N SER A 457 4.17 2.16 -74.13
CA SER A 457 3.40 2.21 -75.36
C SER A 457 4.27 1.86 -76.58
N ALA A 458 3.64 1.47 -77.68
CA ALA A 458 4.29 0.94 -78.87
C ALA A 458 5.49 1.77 -79.37
N ASP A 459 6.64 1.11 -79.56
CA ASP A 459 7.91 1.67 -80.04
C ASP A 459 8.36 2.98 -79.35
N THR A 460 8.20 3.07 -78.02
CA THR A 460 8.60 4.24 -77.22
C THR A 460 9.79 3.99 -76.29
N SER A 461 10.50 5.08 -75.98
CA SER A 461 11.44 5.16 -74.86
C SER A 461 10.79 5.87 -73.67
N THR A 462 11.05 5.39 -72.46
CA THR A 462 10.54 5.97 -71.21
C THR A 462 11.64 6.02 -70.15
N THR A 463 11.75 7.13 -69.43
CA THR A 463 12.94 7.39 -68.59
C THR A 463 12.57 7.67 -67.13
N PHE A 464 13.25 6.98 -66.22
CA PHE A 464 13.27 7.23 -64.79
C PHE A 464 14.50 8.08 -64.45
N SER A 465 14.31 9.36 -64.18
CA SER A 465 15.39 10.33 -63.88
C SER A 465 15.36 10.88 -62.44
N THR A 466 14.47 10.36 -61.60
CA THR A 466 14.27 10.78 -60.21
C THR A 466 14.69 9.66 -59.28
N GLY A 467 15.34 9.98 -58.15
CA GLY A 467 15.68 9.00 -57.11
C GLY A 467 16.78 7.98 -57.43
N ILE A 468 17.36 8.01 -58.63
CA ILE A 468 18.42 7.08 -59.05
C ILE A 468 19.77 7.50 -58.47
N THR A 469 20.49 6.55 -57.85
CA THR A 469 21.92 6.65 -57.51
C THR A 469 22.70 5.45 -58.05
N GLY A 470 24.01 5.62 -58.26
CA GLY A 470 24.88 4.59 -58.86
C GLY A 470 25.24 3.40 -57.97
N THR A 471 24.97 3.43 -56.66
CA THR A 471 25.35 2.34 -55.72
C THR A 471 24.21 1.38 -55.38
N ASP A 472 22.99 1.74 -55.72
CA ASP A 472 21.80 1.07 -55.19
C ASP A 472 21.43 -0.18 -56.01
N ARG A 473 20.61 -1.04 -55.40
CA ARG A 473 19.94 -2.15 -56.09
C ARG A 473 18.51 -1.76 -56.42
N TYR A 474 18.01 -2.28 -57.53
CA TYR A 474 16.71 -1.94 -58.09
C TYR A 474 15.91 -3.19 -58.45
N LEU A 475 14.60 -3.06 -58.31
CA LEU A 475 13.62 -4.07 -58.69
C LEU A 475 12.61 -3.42 -59.63
N LEU A 476 12.54 -3.93 -60.85
CA LEU A 476 11.70 -3.44 -61.92
C LEU A 476 10.55 -4.45 -62.12
N PHE A 477 9.33 -4.04 -61.80
CA PHE A 477 8.12 -4.81 -62.12
C PHE A 477 7.52 -4.29 -63.42
N TYR A 478 7.11 -5.19 -64.31
CA TYR A 478 6.40 -4.86 -65.54
C TYR A 478 5.11 -5.66 -65.65
N GLU A 479 4.10 -5.02 -66.23
CA GLU A 479 2.75 -5.52 -66.41
C GLU A 479 2.35 -5.18 -67.86
N LEU A 480 2.22 -6.20 -68.70
CA LEU A 480 2.09 -6.04 -70.16
C LEU A 480 0.80 -6.67 -70.69
N ASP A 481 0.08 -5.89 -71.49
CA ASP A 481 -1.20 -6.26 -72.06
C ASP A 481 -1.06 -6.65 -73.55
N ASN A 482 -1.50 -7.87 -73.86
CA ASN A 482 -1.81 -8.41 -75.19
C ASN A 482 -0.73 -8.29 -76.31
N ALA A 483 0.15 -9.29 -76.38
CA ALA A 483 1.18 -9.41 -77.41
C ALA A 483 0.70 -10.09 -78.72
N THR A 484 0.14 -9.32 -79.66
CA THR A 484 -0.26 -9.86 -80.99
C THR A 484 0.80 -9.77 -82.09
N GLY A 485 2.01 -9.30 -81.78
CA GLY A 485 3.13 -9.13 -82.73
C GLY A 485 4.38 -9.92 -82.32
N THR A 486 5.10 -10.47 -83.29
CA THR A 486 6.32 -11.27 -83.06
C THR A 486 7.56 -10.37 -82.92
N GLY A 487 8.41 -10.65 -81.94
CA GLY A 487 9.77 -10.10 -81.87
C GLY A 487 9.93 -8.81 -81.05
N SER A 488 8.94 -8.42 -80.26
CA SER A 488 9.04 -7.28 -79.35
C SER A 488 10.01 -7.53 -78.20
N GLN A 489 10.75 -6.47 -77.85
CA GLN A 489 11.82 -6.50 -76.85
C GLN A 489 11.65 -5.35 -75.85
N ILE A 490 11.79 -5.65 -74.55
CA ILE A 490 12.15 -4.64 -73.55
C ILE A 490 13.66 -4.68 -73.38
N SER A 491 14.28 -3.50 -73.38
CA SER A 491 15.70 -3.28 -73.11
C SER A 491 15.87 -2.14 -72.10
N ILE A 492 16.80 -2.32 -71.17
CA ILE A 492 17.15 -1.31 -70.17
C ILE A 492 18.48 -0.66 -70.58
N ARG A 493 18.55 0.66 -70.48
CA ARG A 493 19.77 1.47 -70.65
C ARG A 493 19.94 2.40 -69.45
N VAL A 494 21.12 3.01 -69.38
CA VAL A 494 21.47 4.02 -68.39
C VAL A 494 21.92 5.28 -69.13
N ASN A 495 21.53 6.44 -68.63
CA ASN A 495 21.88 7.78 -69.13
C ASN A 495 21.52 8.11 -70.59
N GLY A 496 20.85 7.21 -71.34
CA GLY A 496 20.38 7.45 -72.70
C GLY A 496 21.41 7.19 -73.81
N ASP A 497 22.44 6.36 -73.57
CA ASP A 497 23.44 6.04 -74.60
C ASP A 497 22.80 5.32 -75.80
N ALA A 498 23.18 5.71 -77.01
CA ALA A 498 22.59 5.24 -78.26
C ALA A 498 23.29 4.01 -78.87
N ASN A 499 24.50 3.65 -78.43
CA ASN A 499 25.35 2.68 -79.13
C ASN A 499 24.99 1.23 -78.80
N GLU A 500 24.45 0.52 -79.79
CA GLU A 500 24.03 -0.89 -79.68
C GLU A 500 25.15 -1.89 -79.32
N SER A 501 26.43 -1.51 -79.49
CA SER A 501 27.59 -2.40 -79.44
C SER A 501 28.19 -2.63 -78.05
N ASP A 502 27.99 -1.70 -77.09
CA ASP A 502 28.90 -1.59 -75.94
C ASP A 502 28.27 -1.69 -74.55
N TYR A 503 26.95 -1.89 -74.45
CA TYR A 503 26.23 -1.96 -73.17
C TYR A 503 25.45 -3.25 -72.92
N ALA A 504 25.22 -3.54 -71.65
CA ALA A 504 24.61 -4.77 -71.12
C ALA A 504 23.10 -4.87 -71.38
N ARG A 505 22.70 -5.07 -72.64
CA ARG A 505 21.31 -5.35 -73.00
C ARG A 505 20.83 -6.69 -72.42
N GLN A 506 20.05 -6.66 -71.34
CA GLN A 506 19.19 -7.79 -70.98
C GLN A 506 17.87 -7.66 -71.76
N ILE A 507 17.65 -8.60 -72.69
CA ILE A 507 16.54 -8.58 -73.64
C ILE A 507 15.52 -9.65 -73.25
N LEU A 508 14.27 -9.24 -73.01
CA LEU A 508 13.12 -10.16 -72.95
C LEU A 508 12.47 -10.22 -74.34
N ASN A 509 12.67 -11.33 -75.06
CA ASN A 509 11.99 -11.60 -76.33
C ASN A 509 10.63 -12.27 -76.07
N VAL A 510 9.53 -11.58 -76.38
CA VAL A 510 8.17 -12.15 -76.33
C VAL A 510 7.75 -12.57 -77.74
N ASN A 511 7.58 -13.89 -77.96
CA ASN A 511 7.12 -14.43 -79.25
C ASN A 511 5.70 -15.00 -79.13
N GLY A 512 4.84 -14.68 -80.10
CA GLY A 512 3.60 -15.41 -80.33
C GLY A 512 3.86 -16.76 -81.01
N SER A 513 3.42 -17.85 -80.39
CA SER A 513 3.05 -19.13 -81.01
C SER A 513 3.94 -19.71 -82.15
N ALA A 514 5.17 -20.14 -81.81
CA ALA A 514 5.77 -21.37 -82.37
C ALA A 514 7.08 -21.74 -81.64
N VAL A 515 7.26 -23.01 -81.27
CA VAL A 515 8.54 -23.53 -80.76
C VAL A 515 9.32 -24.18 -81.90
N VAL A 516 10.45 -23.58 -82.29
CA VAL A 516 11.45 -24.18 -83.19
C VAL A 516 12.82 -24.10 -82.53
N ALA A 517 13.40 -25.26 -82.22
CA ALA A 517 14.68 -25.35 -81.52
C ALA A 517 15.86 -25.09 -82.47
N ALA A 518 16.32 -23.84 -82.58
CA ALA A 518 17.52 -23.46 -83.32
C ALA A 518 18.58 -22.85 -82.38
N ARG A 519 19.75 -23.51 -82.26
CA ARG A 519 20.90 -22.96 -81.52
C ARG A 519 21.62 -21.89 -82.34
N ALA A 520 21.02 -20.70 -82.44
CA ALA A 520 21.71 -19.50 -82.90
C ALA A 520 22.48 -18.85 -81.73
N ALA A 521 23.69 -18.34 -81.99
CA ALA A 521 24.64 -17.99 -80.93
C ALA A 521 24.22 -16.84 -80.00
N ASN A 522 23.22 -16.03 -80.35
CA ASN A 522 22.87 -14.78 -79.64
C ASN A 522 21.39 -14.62 -79.25
N THR A 523 20.53 -15.63 -79.42
CA THR A 523 19.09 -15.47 -79.13
C THR A 523 18.49 -16.69 -78.44
N ALA A 524 17.94 -16.50 -77.24
CA ALA A 524 16.88 -17.33 -76.69
C ALA A 524 15.57 -16.52 -76.77
N ALA A 525 14.47 -17.18 -77.15
CA ALA A 525 13.16 -16.54 -77.28
C ALA A 525 12.11 -17.38 -76.57
N PHE A 526 11.23 -16.72 -75.81
CA PHE A 526 10.16 -17.38 -75.07
C PHE A 526 8.85 -17.25 -75.84
N ALA A 527 8.17 -18.37 -76.11
CA ALA A 527 6.92 -18.40 -76.86
C ALA A 527 5.73 -18.46 -75.90
N LEU A 528 4.84 -17.48 -75.95
CA LEU A 528 3.58 -17.51 -75.23
C LEU A 528 2.58 -18.44 -75.95
N PRO A 529 1.93 -19.40 -75.25
CA PRO A 529 0.99 -20.33 -75.89
C PRO A 529 -0.38 -19.74 -76.28
N ASN A 530 -0.76 -18.57 -75.74
CA ASN A 530 -2.12 -18.03 -75.85
C ASN A 530 -2.08 -16.51 -76.18
N PRO A 531 -2.71 -16.05 -77.28
CA PRO A 531 -2.73 -14.63 -77.67
C PRO A 531 -3.71 -13.74 -76.87
N ASN A 532 -4.22 -14.20 -75.72
CA ASN A 532 -5.18 -13.47 -74.88
C ASN A 532 -4.76 -13.40 -73.39
N ALA A 533 -3.47 -13.53 -73.07
CA ALA A 533 -2.97 -13.57 -71.69
C ALA A 533 -2.15 -12.31 -71.34
N GLN A 534 -2.31 -11.83 -70.10
CA GLN A 534 -1.44 -10.82 -69.51
C GLN A 534 -0.10 -11.46 -69.10
N VAL A 535 0.98 -10.67 -69.07
CA VAL A 535 2.28 -11.10 -68.54
C VAL A 535 2.72 -10.15 -67.43
N VAL A 536 2.88 -10.70 -66.24
CA VAL A 536 3.39 -9.98 -65.06
C VAL A 536 4.73 -10.59 -64.65
N GLY A 537 5.74 -9.76 -64.48
CA GLY A 537 7.06 -10.24 -64.08
C GLY A 537 7.91 -9.18 -63.40
N TYR A 538 9.03 -9.64 -62.84
CA TYR A 538 10.01 -8.77 -62.22
C TYR A 538 11.43 -9.10 -62.66
N PHE A 539 12.25 -8.06 -62.70
CA PHE A 539 13.68 -8.12 -62.94
C PHE A 539 14.44 -7.36 -61.86
N SER A 540 15.38 -8.02 -61.19
CA SER A 540 16.27 -7.37 -60.23
C SER A 540 17.65 -7.14 -60.83
N PHE A 541 18.15 -5.92 -60.66
CA PHE A 541 19.51 -5.55 -61.02
C PHE A 541 20.13 -4.66 -59.94
N GLY A 542 21.44 -4.50 -59.97
CA GLY A 542 22.15 -3.52 -59.16
C GLY A 542 23.16 -2.77 -59.99
N LEU A 543 23.48 -1.58 -59.52
CA LEU A 543 24.54 -0.74 -60.06
C LEU A 543 25.76 -0.92 -59.14
N VAL A 544 26.86 -1.39 -59.72
CA VAL A 544 28.04 -1.83 -58.96
C VAL A 544 29.26 -1.05 -59.45
N THR A 545 29.99 -0.43 -58.51
CA THR A 545 31.28 0.20 -58.80
C THR A 545 32.35 -0.87 -59.03
N ASP A 546 33.26 -0.63 -59.97
CA ASP A 546 34.36 -1.56 -60.27
C ASP A 546 35.67 -1.26 -59.54
N GLY A 547 35.61 -0.42 -58.51
CA GLY A 547 36.77 0.11 -57.79
C GLY A 547 37.49 1.26 -58.51
N GLY A 548 37.22 1.49 -59.80
CA GLY A 548 37.81 2.56 -60.61
C GLY A 548 36.96 3.83 -60.72
N GLY A 549 35.90 3.97 -59.91
CA GLY A 549 34.91 5.05 -60.05
C GLY A 549 33.98 4.91 -61.26
N THR A 550 33.96 3.75 -61.91
CA THR A 550 33.03 3.42 -63.01
C THR A 550 31.93 2.49 -62.52
N TYR A 551 30.69 2.77 -62.93
CA TYR A 551 29.51 1.97 -62.58
C TYR A 551 29.14 0.95 -63.67
N LYS A 552 28.62 -0.22 -63.26
CA LYS A 552 28.21 -1.32 -64.15
C LYS A 552 26.88 -1.91 -63.70
N MET A 553 26.02 -2.26 -64.67
CA MET A 553 24.80 -3.01 -64.40
C MET A 553 25.10 -4.50 -64.18
N VAL A 554 24.55 -5.07 -63.11
CA VAL A 554 24.57 -6.51 -62.82
C VAL A 554 23.13 -6.99 -62.62
N GLY A 555 22.63 -7.87 -63.49
CA GLY A 555 21.34 -8.52 -63.32
C GLY A 555 21.44 -9.70 -62.36
N TYR A 556 20.51 -9.82 -61.40
CA TYR A 556 20.56 -10.83 -60.34
C TYR A 556 19.49 -11.91 -60.47
N ALA A 557 18.24 -11.54 -60.79
CA ALA A 557 17.17 -12.51 -61.00
C ALA A 557 16.11 -11.98 -61.99
N PHE A 558 15.43 -12.90 -62.67
CA PHE A 558 14.26 -12.65 -63.49
C PHE A 558 13.24 -13.74 -63.21
N ASN A 559 11.98 -13.35 -63.03
CA ASN A 559 10.87 -14.29 -62.86
C ASN A 559 9.60 -13.68 -63.45
N ALA A 560 8.84 -14.48 -64.20
CA ALA A 560 7.64 -14.03 -64.89
C ALA A 560 6.54 -15.07 -64.70
N ARG A 561 5.32 -14.61 -64.43
CA ARG A 561 4.13 -15.46 -64.35
C ARG A 561 3.20 -15.13 -65.51
N HIS A 562 2.55 -16.17 -66.00
CA HIS A 562 1.51 -16.15 -67.01
C HIS A 562 0.30 -16.86 -66.38
N ASP A 563 -0.91 -16.35 -66.59
CA ASP A 563 -2.12 -16.83 -65.88
C ASP A 563 -2.72 -18.13 -66.47
N GLY A 564 -1.87 -18.94 -67.10
CA GLY A 564 -2.13 -20.32 -67.50
C GLY A 564 -1.14 -21.25 -66.80
N ASN A 565 -1.63 -22.42 -66.35
CA ASN A 565 -1.06 -23.25 -65.27
C ASN A 565 0.32 -23.92 -65.50
N ASP A 566 1.06 -23.59 -66.57
CA ASP A 566 2.33 -24.22 -66.93
C ASP A 566 3.56 -23.38 -66.51
N THR A 567 4.62 -24.04 -66.03
CA THR A 567 5.80 -23.37 -65.48
C THR A 567 6.79 -22.89 -66.56
N PRO A 568 7.13 -21.58 -66.61
CA PRO A 568 8.06 -21.07 -67.63
C PRO A 568 9.53 -21.34 -67.26
N PHE A 569 10.19 -22.24 -68.01
CA PHE A 569 11.64 -22.36 -67.98
C PHE A 569 12.30 -21.20 -68.75
N LEU A 570 13.10 -20.40 -68.05
CA LEU A 570 13.72 -19.18 -68.59
C LEU A 570 15.25 -19.22 -68.37
N GLN A 571 16.01 -19.20 -69.46
CA GLN A 571 17.48 -19.21 -69.41
C GLN A 571 18.04 -17.79 -69.63
N ASN A 572 18.63 -17.20 -68.59
CA ASN A 572 19.26 -15.88 -68.67
C ASN A 572 20.63 -15.96 -69.37
N ARG A 573 20.95 -14.97 -70.20
CA ARG A 573 22.31 -14.67 -70.67
C ARG A 573 22.70 -13.26 -70.21
N ILE A 574 23.38 -13.19 -69.08
CA ILE A 574 23.99 -11.96 -68.58
C ILE A 574 25.20 -11.61 -69.49
N VAL A 575 25.25 -10.39 -70.00
CA VAL A 575 26.40 -9.85 -70.75
C VAL A 575 26.91 -8.61 -70.03
N SER A 576 27.63 -8.81 -68.94
CA SER A 576 28.37 -7.75 -68.25
C SER A 576 29.62 -7.39 -69.04
N LYS A 577 29.75 -6.12 -69.45
CA LYS A 577 30.96 -5.56 -70.08
C LYS A 577 31.26 -4.19 -69.47
N ASN A 578 32.53 -3.82 -69.40
CA ASN A 578 32.97 -2.58 -68.76
C ASN A 578 32.71 -1.37 -69.66
N SER A 579 31.96 -0.40 -69.17
CA SER A 579 31.63 0.86 -69.86
C SER A 579 31.85 2.04 -68.89
N SER A 580 32.67 3.02 -69.27
CA SER A 580 33.13 4.11 -68.40
C SER A 580 32.07 5.22 -68.20
N ILE A 581 31.01 4.91 -67.47
CA ILE A 581 30.03 5.89 -66.96
C ILE A 581 30.46 6.30 -65.53
N SER A 582 30.72 7.60 -65.33
CA SER A 582 31.17 8.16 -64.05
C SER A 582 30.07 8.36 -63.03
N ASP A 583 28.85 8.67 -63.48
CA ASP A 583 27.68 8.98 -62.65
C ASP A 583 26.42 8.44 -63.32
N ILE A 584 25.52 7.83 -62.54
CA ILE A 584 24.24 7.33 -63.04
C ILE A 584 23.12 8.20 -62.51
N THR A 585 22.44 8.90 -63.41
CA THR A 585 21.39 9.88 -63.09
C THR A 585 20.02 9.52 -63.66
N GLN A 586 19.97 8.64 -64.67
CA GLN A 586 18.70 8.17 -65.22
C GLN A 586 18.78 6.74 -65.76
N ILE A 587 17.68 6.00 -65.64
CA ILE A 587 17.48 4.66 -66.21
C ILE A 587 16.41 4.77 -67.31
N GLU A 588 16.74 4.31 -68.50
CA GLU A 588 15.89 4.37 -69.68
C GLU A 588 15.37 2.97 -70.01
N ILE A 589 14.05 2.85 -70.20
CA ILE A 589 13.36 1.65 -70.67
C ILE A 589 12.94 1.88 -72.12
N LEU A 590 13.60 1.18 -73.03
CA LEU A 590 13.25 1.12 -74.44
C LEU A 590 12.38 -0.11 -74.68
N SER A 591 11.28 0.05 -75.40
CA SER A 591 10.43 -1.07 -75.75
C SER A 591 10.00 -1.06 -77.20
N SER A 592 10.49 -2.03 -77.97
CA SER A 592 10.01 -2.32 -79.34
C SER A 592 8.70 -3.12 -79.32
N VAL A 593 7.79 -2.77 -78.41
CA VAL A 593 6.42 -3.28 -78.41
C VAL A 593 5.75 -2.93 -79.73
N ALA A 594 5.17 -3.94 -80.37
CA ALA A 594 4.35 -3.78 -81.57
C ALA A 594 3.18 -2.81 -81.32
N SER A 595 2.62 -2.23 -82.39
CA SER A 595 1.57 -1.20 -82.38
C SER A 595 0.23 -1.55 -81.71
N SER A 596 0.12 -2.75 -81.12
CA SER A 596 -1.02 -3.25 -80.34
C SER A 596 -0.75 -3.44 -78.85
N MET A 597 0.51 -3.41 -78.40
CA MET A 597 0.89 -3.63 -76.99
C MET A 597 0.97 -2.32 -76.20
N ASN A 598 0.43 -2.36 -74.98
CA ASN A 598 0.59 -1.33 -73.95
C ASN A 598 0.87 -2.01 -72.60
N GLY A 599 1.20 -1.23 -71.58
CA GLY A 599 1.33 -1.74 -70.21
C GLY A 599 1.85 -0.67 -69.25
N SER A 600 2.28 -1.09 -68.06
CA SER A 600 2.99 -0.23 -67.11
C SER A 600 4.29 -0.88 -66.62
N ILE A 601 5.20 -0.04 -66.13
CA ILE A 601 6.44 -0.47 -65.53
C ILE A 601 6.75 0.37 -64.30
N ARG A 602 7.02 -0.30 -63.18
CA ARG A 602 7.22 0.27 -61.83
C ARG A 602 8.65 0.00 -61.40
N LEU A 603 9.39 1.06 -61.06
CA LEU A 603 10.75 0.97 -60.56
C LEU A 603 10.78 1.16 -59.05
N TYR A 604 11.42 0.24 -58.36
CA TYR A 604 11.67 0.29 -56.92
C TYR A 604 13.17 0.28 -56.64
N ARG A 605 13.61 1.05 -55.64
CA ARG A 605 14.92 0.89 -55.02
C ARG A 605 14.81 -0.12 -53.88
N LEU A 606 15.74 -1.05 -53.81
CA LEU A 606 15.94 -1.91 -52.65
C LEU A 606 16.91 -1.21 -51.69
N LEU A 607 16.37 -0.75 -50.55
CA LEU A 607 17.16 -0.20 -49.46
C LEU A 607 17.88 -1.35 -48.74
N SER A 608 19.19 -1.19 -48.53
CA SER A 608 20.11 -2.19 -47.95
C SER A 608 20.26 -2.05 -46.44
#